data_AF-U3CF71-F1
#
_entry.id   AF-U3CF71-F1
#
_cell.length_a   1.000
_cell.length_b   1.000
_cell.length_c   1.000
_cell.angle_alpha   90.00
_cell.angle_beta   90.00
_cell.angle_gamma   90.00
#
_symmetry.space_group_name_H-M   'P 1'
#
loop_
_entity.id
_entity.type
_entity.pdbx_description
1 polymer ?
#
loop_
_entity_poly.entity_id
_entity_poly.type
_entity_poly.pdbx_seq_one_letter_code
_entity_poly.pdbx_strand_id
1 'polypeptide(L)'
;MSSSLTHFDVFNGDADGICALLQLRKTTPMDGQLITGVKRDIQLLQSIIHSENIDSVCVLDISMEKNQAALQTLLERDIATFYCDHHRTGAIPESAYLTTKIDTSPETCTSLLINQYLSGAQYLWACTGAFGDNLMTQATALGQQHGLTGEEIEFLKQLGTLINYNGYGHSIQDLHFHPQTLYQKLYSYPSPLALQNDKSSVFYQLKEGFDADWAQVQSIEHYHSTSHIAVYLLPNQAWARRISGTFGNWLANQYPDQAIAVITANPEQETYTVSVRSPLNRREGADELCSQFPSGGGRKAAAGINALHESQLAEFIQKMQQQFAI
;
A
#
# COMPACT_ATOMS: atom_id res chain seq x y z
N MET A 1 -3.29 29.45 -28.25
CA MET A 1 -2.70 28.09 -28.33
C MET A 1 -3.71 27.17 -27.66
N SER A 2 -4.26 26.17 -28.34
CA SER A 2 -5.13 25.20 -27.68
C SER A 2 -4.26 24.43 -26.70
N SER A 3 -4.49 24.59 -25.40
CA SER A 3 -3.93 23.71 -24.39
C SER A 3 -4.36 22.27 -24.69
N SER A 4 -3.41 21.33 -24.71
CA SER A 4 -3.71 19.91 -24.88
C SER A 4 -4.42 19.40 -23.64
N LEU A 5 -5.54 18.68 -23.83
CA LEU A 5 -6.22 17.99 -22.74
C LEU A 5 -5.29 16.91 -22.16
N THR A 6 -5.29 16.77 -20.83
CA THR A 6 -4.35 15.92 -20.09
C THR A 6 -5.09 14.85 -19.29
N HIS A 7 -4.68 13.58 -19.44
CA HIS A 7 -5.10 12.50 -18.56
C HIS A 7 -4.23 12.44 -17.31
N PHE A 8 -4.83 12.15 -16.15
CA PHE A 8 -4.09 11.94 -14.89
C PHE A 8 -4.30 10.52 -14.35
N ASP A 9 -3.21 9.82 -14.10
CA ASP A 9 -3.19 8.56 -13.34
C ASP A 9 -2.78 8.86 -11.90
N VAL A 10 -3.73 8.76 -10.97
CA VAL A 10 -3.55 9.06 -9.54
C VAL A 10 -3.58 7.76 -8.75
N PHE A 11 -2.47 7.37 -8.14
CA PHE A 11 -2.34 6.03 -7.55
C PHE A 11 -1.41 6.00 -6.33
N ASN A 12 -1.70 5.09 -5.41
CA ASN A 12 -0.81 4.82 -4.27
C ASN A 12 0.57 4.33 -4.76
N GLY A 13 1.65 4.80 -4.13
CA GLY A 13 3.01 4.44 -4.52
C GLY A 13 3.52 3.11 -3.93
N ASP A 14 2.62 2.30 -3.39
CA ASP A 14 2.92 0.95 -2.93
C ASP A 14 2.77 -0.10 -4.04
N ALA A 15 2.84 -1.38 -3.67
CA ALA A 15 2.69 -2.46 -4.64
C ALA A 15 1.30 -2.55 -5.26
N ASP A 16 0.24 -2.24 -4.52
CA ASP A 16 -1.12 -2.45 -5.00
C ASP A 16 -1.51 -1.38 -6.01
N GLY A 17 -1.28 -0.09 -5.68
CA GLY A 17 -1.48 1.01 -6.62
C GLY A 17 -0.61 0.92 -7.87
N ILE A 18 0.69 0.62 -7.73
CA ILE A 18 1.60 0.48 -8.88
C ILE A 18 1.19 -0.70 -9.77
N CYS A 19 0.91 -1.87 -9.19
CA CYS A 19 0.55 -3.05 -9.99
C CYS A 19 -0.82 -2.90 -10.65
N ALA A 20 -1.79 -2.26 -10.00
CA ALA A 20 -3.08 -1.91 -10.60
C ALA A 20 -2.90 -1.02 -11.85
N LEU A 21 -2.05 0.01 -11.77
CA LEU A 21 -1.80 0.88 -12.93
C LEU A 21 -1.06 0.15 -14.05
N LEU A 22 -0.07 -0.69 -13.72
CA LEU A 22 0.65 -1.50 -14.71
C LEU A 22 -0.31 -2.39 -15.51
N GLN A 23 -1.28 -3.02 -14.84
CA GLN A 23 -2.29 -3.84 -15.50
C GLN A 23 -3.13 -3.03 -16.50
N LEU A 24 -3.62 -1.87 -16.07
CA LEU A 24 -4.42 -0.97 -16.91
C LEU A 24 -3.62 -0.51 -18.11
N ARG A 25 -2.46 0.11 -17.91
CA ARG A 25 -1.71 0.76 -19.01
C ARG A 25 -1.06 -0.24 -19.97
N LYS A 26 -0.81 -1.48 -19.53
CA LYS A 26 -0.39 -2.55 -20.45
C LYS A 26 -1.54 -3.08 -21.33
N THR A 27 -2.79 -2.91 -20.89
CA THR A 27 -3.98 -3.33 -21.65
C THR A 27 -4.55 -2.18 -22.48
N THR A 28 -4.53 -0.97 -21.94
CA THR A 28 -4.97 0.28 -22.56
C THR A 28 -3.88 1.35 -22.44
N PRO A 29 -2.86 1.30 -23.32
CA PRO A 29 -1.78 2.26 -23.33
C PRO A 29 -2.30 3.68 -23.46
N MET A 30 -1.78 4.58 -22.63
CA MET A 30 -2.16 5.98 -22.57
C MET A 30 -0.97 6.80 -22.11
N ASP A 31 -0.83 8.00 -22.65
CA ASP A 31 0.10 8.99 -22.14
C ASP A 31 -0.65 9.85 -21.12
N GLY A 32 -0.19 9.82 -19.87
CA GLY A 32 -0.86 10.43 -18.74
C GLY A 32 0.14 10.96 -17.73
N GLN A 33 -0.24 12.02 -17.03
CA GLN A 33 0.55 12.53 -15.91
C GLN A 33 0.34 11.63 -14.70
N LEU A 34 1.44 11.07 -14.20
CA LEU A 34 1.44 10.22 -13.02
C LEU A 34 1.40 11.08 -11.76
N ILE A 35 0.49 10.79 -10.82
CA ILE A 35 0.40 11.44 -9.52
C ILE A 35 0.45 10.35 -8.45
N THR A 36 1.51 10.34 -7.68
CA THR A 36 1.76 9.29 -6.68
C THR A 36 2.76 9.77 -5.64
N GLY A 37 2.75 9.15 -4.47
CA GLY A 37 3.58 9.51 -3.33
C GLY A 37 3.96 8.29 -2.50
N VAL A 38 4.52 8.49 -1.31
CA VAL A 38 4.74 7.40 -0.35
C VAL A 38 3.42 6.71 0.00
N LYS A 39 3.45 5.48 0.54
CA LYS A 39 2.24 4.69 0.86
C LYS A 39 1.22 5.42 1.76
N ARG A 40 1.70 6.35 2.60
CA ARG A 40 0.86 7.15 3.50
C ARG A 40 0.32 8.44 2.87
N ASP A 41 0.78 8.80 1.69
CA ASP A 41 0.25 9.93 0.94
C ASP A 41 -1.04 9.50 0.22
N ILE A 42 -2.16 9.63 0.93
CA ILE A 42 -3.46 9.09 0.53
C ILE A 42 -4.45 10.15 0.04
N GLN A 43 -4.03 11.43 -0.04
CA GLN A 43 -4.87 12.56 -0.47
C GLN A 43 -4.43 13.13 -1.84
N LEU A 44 -3.95 12.24 -2.72
CA LEU A 44 -3.28 12.60 -3.96
C LEU A 44 -4.15 13.39 -4.94
N LEU A 45 -5.48 13.21 -4.93
CA LEU A 45 -6.39 13.92 -5.85
C LEU A 45 -6.34 15.43 -5.65
N GLN A 46 -6.03 15.90 -4.44
CA GLN A 46 -5.94 17.32 -4.12
C GLN A 46 -4.90 18.05 -4.98
N SER A 47 -3.86 17.34 -5.44
CA SER A 47 -2.78 17.93 -6.24
C SER A 47 -3.20 18.35 -7.66
N ILE A 48 -4.33 17.84 -8.18
CA ILE A 48 -4.75 18.07 -9.57
C ILE A 48 -6.01 18.92 -9.71
N ILE A 49 -6.73 19.24 -8.62
CA ILE A 49 -8.03 19.92 -8.73
C ILE A 49 -7.95 21.34 -9.33
N HIS A 50 -6.77 21.94 -9.31
CA HIS A 50 -6.52 23.27 -9.89
C HIS A 50 -5.91 23.21 -11.29
N SER A 51 -5.59 22.01 -11.81
CA SER A 51 -5.08 21.86 -13.16
C SER A 51 -6.15 22.26 -14.18
N GLU A 52 -5.76 23.10 -15.12
CA GLU A 52 -6.57 23.44 -16.29
C GLU A 52 -6.44 22.32 -17.34
N ASN A 53 -7.46 22.13 -18.18
CA ASN A 53 -7.44 21.20 -19.31
C ASN A 53 -7.29 19.71 -18.93
N ILE A 54 -7.99 19.28 -17.88
CA ILE A 54 -8.09 17.87 -17.52
C ILE A 54 -9.04 17.18 -18.51
N ASP A 55 -8.56 16.13 -19.18
CA ASP A 55 -9.38 15.25 -20.02
C ASP A 55 -10.18 14.28 -19.15
N SER A 56 -9.45 13.50 -18.35
CA SER A 56 -9.97 12.39 -17.58
C SER A 56 -8.99 12.03 -16.45
N VAL A 57 -9.49 11.35 -15.43
CA VAL A 57 -8.72 10.94 -14.25
C VAL A 57 -8.95 9.46 -13.97
N CYS A 58 -7.88 8.70 -13.76
CA CYS A 58 -7.89 7.36 -13.21
C CYS A 58 -7.38 7.41 -11.77
N VAL A 59 -8.13 6.87 -10.82
CA VAL A 59 -7.79 6.87 -9.39
C VAL A 59 -7.73 5.45 -8.89
N LEU A 60 -6.58 5.06 -8.33
CA LEU A 60 -6.29 3.69 -7.91
C LEU A 60 -5.74 3.66 -6.48
N ASP A 61 -6.32 2.80 -5.66
CA ASP A 61 -5.74 2.40 -4.37
C ASP A 61 -5.54 3.53 -3.33
N ILE A 62 -6.36 4.58 -3.43
CA ILE A 62 -6.46 5.61 -2.41
C ILE A 62 -7.90 5.72 -1.96
N SER A 63 -8.09 5.91 -0.66
CA SER A 63 -9.42 5.96 -0.06
C SER A 63 -10.26 7.11 -0.61
N MET A 64 -11.43 6.79 -1.18
CA MET A 64 -12.40 7.80 -1.61
C MET A 64 -12.89 8.65 -0.42
N GLU A 65 -13.01 8.09 0.80
CA GLU A 65 -13.37 8.85 2.00
C GLU A 65 -12.40 10.03 2.22
N LYS A 66 -11.10 9.81 2.01
CA LYS A 66 -10.06 10.84 2.21
C LYS A 66 -9.97 11.84 1.07
N ASN A 67 -10.59 11.55 -0.07
CA ASN A 67 -10.51 12.36 -1.28
C ASN A 67 -11.88 12.94 -1.72
N GLN A 68 -12.94 12.84 -0.92
CA GLN A 68 -14.30 13.25 -1.32
C GLN A 68 -14.38 14.68 -1.86
N ALA A 69 -13.79 15.65 -1.16
CA ALA A 69 -13.84 17.05 -1.57
C ALA A 69 -13.14 17.29 -2.93
N ALA A 70 -11.98 16.66 -3.13
CA ALA A 70 -11.24 16.75 -4.39
C ALA A 70 -11.99 16.04 -5.53
N LEU A 71 -12.56 14.86 -5.28
CA LEU A 71 -13.39 14.14 -6.23
C LEU A 71 -14.62 14.97 -6.65
N GLN A 72 -15.34 15.55 -5.67
CA GLN A 72 -16.49 16.40 -5.94
C GLN A 72 -16.12 17.58 -6.86
N THR A 73 -14.99 18.23 -6.60
CA THR A 73 -14.49 19.33 -7.44
C THR A 73 -14.24 18.90 -8.88
N LEU A 74 -13.73 17.69 -9.11
CA LEU A 74 -13.53 17.16 -10.47
C LEU A 74 -14.87 16.85 -11.15
N LEU A 75 -15.80 16.24 -10.43
CA LEU A 75 -17.11 15.86 -10.97
C LEU A 75 -17.99 17.07 -11.30
N GLU A 76 -17.93 18.16 -10.52
CA GLU A 76 -18.62 19.43 -10.81
C GLU A 76 -18.07 20.14 -12.05
N ARG A 77 -16.87 19.77 -12.47
CA ARG A 77 -16.24 20.25 -13.71
C ARG A 77 -16.47 19.31 -14.89
N ASP A 78 -17.39 18.35 -14.76
CA ASP A 78 -17.71 17.35 -15.78
C ASP A 78 -16.51 16.48 -16.21
N ILE A 79 -15.53 16.28 -15.32
CA ILE A 79 -14.32 15.50 -15.62
C ILE A 79 -14.59 14.01 -15.42
N ALA A 80 -14.43 13.24 -16.50
CA ALA A 80 -14.56 11.79 -16.46
C ALA A 80 -13.53 11.16 -15.50
N THR A 81 -14.02 10.48 -14.47
CA THR A 81 -13.21 9.91 -13.40
C THR A 81 -13.52 8.42 -13.25
N PHE A 82 -12.51 7.58 -13.43
CA PHE A 82 -12.53 6.16 -13.06
C PHE A 82 -11.89 5.97 -11.69
N TYR A 83 -12.58 5.28 -10.78
CA TYR A 83 -12.13 5.08 -9.40
C TYR A 83 -12.17 3.59 -9.03
N CYS A 84 -11.01 2.98 -8.79
CA CYS A 84 -10.91 1.59 -8.35
C CYS A 84 -10.15 1.53 -7.02
N ASP A 85 -10.80 1.03 -5.98
CA ASP A 85 -10.26 1.05 -4.63
C ASP A 85 -10.95 0.01 -3.74
N HIS A 86 -10.25 -0.41 -2.68
CA HIS A 86 -10.74 -1.35 -1.68
C HIS A 86 -10.77 -0.78 -0.26
N HIS A 87 -10.42 0.50 -0.09
CA HIS A 87 -10.50 1.19 1.18
C HIS A 87 -11.91 1.75 1.44
N ARG A 88 -12.08 2.39 2.60
CA ARG A 88 -13.33 3.08 2.95
C ARG A 88 -13.64 4.16 1.91
N THR A 89 -14.90 4.21 1.49
CA THR A 89 -15.36 5.20 0.50
C THR A 89 -16.06 6.40 1.09
N GLY A 90 -16.69 6.25 2.26
CA GLY A 90 -17.78 7.14 2.65
C GLY A 90 -18.95 7.05 1.66
N ALA A 91 -19.74 8.13 1.54
CA ALA A 91 -20.77 8.25 0.50
C ALA A 91 -20.13 8.36 -0.89
N ILE A 92 -20.55 7.48 -1.81
CA ILE A 92 -20.12 7.54 -3.21
C ILE A 92 -20.98 8.58 -3.95
N PRO A 93 -20.40 9.60 -4.60
CA PRO A 93 -21.17 10.61 -5.34
C PRO A 93 -21.98 10.00 -6.50
N GLU A 94 -23.21 10.46 -6.69
CA GLU A 94 -23.99 10.15 -7.88
C GLU A 94 -23.62 11.15 -8.99
N SER A 95 -22.91 10.67 -10.03
CA SER A 95 -22.52 11.50 -11.18
C SER A 95 -22.39 10.65 -12.44
N ALA A 96 -22.78 11.21 -13.59
CA ALA A 96 -22.58 10.59 -14.89
C ALA A 96 -21.08 10.52 -15.29
N TYR A 97 -20.23 11.30 -14.63
CA TYR A 97 -18.79 11.36 -14.88
C TYR A 97 -17.98 10.46 -13.94
N LEU A 98 -18.62 9.69 -13.06
CA LEU A 98 -17.94 8.79 -12.13
C LEU A 98 -18.21 7.33 -12.51
N THR A 99 -17.15 6.58 -12.81
CA THR A 99 -17.19 5.11 -12.89
C THR A 99 -16.44 4.52 -11.73
N THR A 100 -17.06 3.62 -10.97
CA THR A 100 -16.44 3.01 -9.78
C THR A 100 -16.26 1.50 -9.91
N LYS A 101 -15.19 0.99 -9.29
CA LYS A 101 -14.90 -0.43 -9.04
C LYS A 101 -14.45 -0.55 -7.58
N ILE A 102 -15.41 -0.71 -6.69
CA ILE A 102 -15.19 -0.70 -5.24
C ILE A 102 -15.59 -2.04 -4.64
N ASP A 103 -14.72 -2.59 -3.80
CA ASP A 103 -15.03 -3.70 -2.90
C ASP A 103 -14.16 -3.57 -1.65
N THR A 104 -14.80 -3.40 -0.49
CA THR A 104 -14.10 -3.18 0.79
C THR A 104 -13.88 -4.47 1.59
N SER A 105 -14.11 -5.62 0.97
CA SER A 105 -13.90 -6.93 1.58
C SER A 105 -12.43 -7.14 1.95
N PRO A 106 -12.13 -7.76 3.10
CA PRO A 106 -10.75 -7.94 3.56
C PRO A 106 -9.94 -8.92 2.69
N GLU A 107 -10.59 -9.69 1.82
CA GLU A 107 -9.96 -10.66 0.91
C GLU A 107 -9.62 -10.09 -0.48
N THR A 108 -9.75 -8.79 -0.70
CA THR A 108 -9.42 -8.18 -2.00
C THR A 108 -8.52 -6.96 -1.87
N CYS A 109 -7.89 -6.60 -2.99
CA CYS A 109 -7.06 -5.41 -3.16
C CYS A 109 -7.32 -4.81 -4.55
N THR A 110 -6.86 -3.57 -4.76
CA THR A 110 -7.08 -2.82 -6.00
C THR A 110 -6.55 -3.58 -7.22
N SER A 111 -5.40 -4.25 -7.11
CA SER A 111 -4.82 -5.08 -8.17
C SER A 111 -5.71 -6.26 -8.55
N LEU A 112 -6.39 -6.89 -7.60
CA LEU A 112 -7.33 -7.99 -7.88
C LEU A 112 -8.62 -7.47 -8.54
N LEU A 113 -9.11 -6.30 -8.12
CA LEU A 113 -10.26 -5.63 -8.73
C LEU A 113 -9.98 -5.24 -10.18
N ILE A 114 -8.81 -4.68 -10.46
CA ILE A 114 -8.37 -4.38 -11.83
C ILE A 114 -8.21 -5.67 -12.64
N ASN A 115 -7.65 -6.73 -12.07
CA ASN A 115 -7.53 -8.01 -12.76
C ASN A 115 -8.89 -8.56 -13.21
N GLN A 116 -9.89 -8.50 -12.32
CA GLN A 116 -11.25 -8.89 -12.64
C GLN A 116 -11.84 -8.00 -13.75
N TYR A 117 -11.67 -6.68 -13.63
CA TYR A 117 -12.14 -5.72 -14.64
C TYR A 117 -11.53 -5.98 -16.02
N LEU A 118 -10.26 -6.39 -16.08
CA LEU A 118 -9.53 -6.71 -17.30
C LEU A 118 -9.63 -8.19 -17.71
N SER A 119 -10.50 -8.96 -17.06
CA SER A 119 -10.71 -10.39 -17.36
C SER A 119 -9.41 -11.22 -17.34
N GLY A 120 -8.50 -10.93 -16.42
CA GLY A 120 -7.25 -11.68 -16.24
C GLY A 120 -6.13 -11.35 -17.21
N ALA A 121 -6.26 -10.31 -18.05
CA ALA A 121 -5.31 -10.00 -19.12
C ALA A 121 -3.86 -9.77 -18.63
N GLN A 122 -3.69 -9.34 -17.38
CA GLN A 122 -2.40 -9.00 -16.77
C GLN A 122 -2.22 -9.67 -15.39
N TYR A 123 -2.73 -10.89 -15.22
CA TYR A 123 -2.82 -11.58 -13.91
C TYR A 123 -1.50 -11.70 -13.15
N LEU A 124 -0.35 -11.74 -13.83
CA LEU A 124 0.96 -11.77 -13.16
C LEU A 124 1.18 -10.52 -12.29
N TRP A 125 0.84 -9.33 -12.80
CA TRP A 125 0.91 -8.09 -12.04
C TRP A 125 -0.15 -8.07 -10.93
N ALA A 126 -1.32 -8.66 -11.17
CA ALA A 126 -2.34 -8.82 -10.14
C ALA A 126 -1.85 -9.68 -8.96
N CYS A 127 -1.20 -10.81 -9.23
CA CYS A 127 -0.56 -11.64 -8.22
C CYS A 127 0.50 -10.85 -7.45
N THR A 128 1.38 -10.13 -8.15
CA THR A 128 2.42 -9.30 -7.52
C THR A 128 1.83 -8.24 -6.58
N GLY A 129 0.81 -7.50 -7.03
CA GLY A 129 0.14 -6.49 -6.21
C GLY A 129 -0.54 -7.09 -4.98
N ALA A 130 -1.25 -8.22 -5.15
CA ALA A 130 -1.91 -8.92 -4.05
C ALA A 130 -0.92 -9.47 -3.02
N PHE A 131 0.25 -9.99 -3.44
CA PHE A 131 1.31 -10.35 -2.49
C PHE A 131 1.85 -9.11 -1.74
N GLY A 132 1.99 -7.98 -2.43
CA GLY A 132 2.40 -6.71 -1.84
C GLY A 132 1.44 -6.21 -0.76
N ASP A 133 0.13 -6.35 -0.95
CA ASP A 133 -0.88 -6.03 0.07
C ASP A 133 -1.12 -7.17 1.09
N ASN A 134 -0.19 -8.13 1.17
CA ASN A 134 -0.19 -9.24 2.13
C ASN A 134 -1.36 -10.23 1.98
N LEU A 135 -1.97 -10.32 0.79
CA LEU A 135 -3.01 -11.30 0.44
C LEU A 135 -2.41 -12.61 -0.09
N MET A 136 -1.63 -13.30 0.75
CA MET A 136 -0.83 -14.47 0.39
C MET A 136 -1.68 -15.60 -0.23
N THR A 137 -2.83 -15.90 0.37
CA THR A 137 -3.72 -16.98 -0.08
C THR A 137 -4.34 -16.68 -1.44
N GLN A 138 -4.84 -15.46 -1.63
CA GLN A 138 -5.51 -15.03 -2.85
C GLN A 138 -4.54 -14.95 -4.02
N ALA A 139 -3.37 -14.37 -3.80
CA ALA A 139 -2.33 -14.27 -4.83
C ALA A 139 -1.82 -15.65 -5.26
N THR A 140 -1.62 -16.57 -4.30
CA THR A 140 -1.22 -17.96 -4.59
C THR A 140 -2.30 -18.69 -5.39
N ALA A 141 -3.57 -18.58 -4.99
CA ALA A 141 -4.68 -19.20 -5.70
C ALA A 141 -4.80 -18.68 -7.15
N LEU A 142 -4.66 -17.36 -7.35
CA LEU A 142 -4.67 -16.75 -8.68
C LEU A 142 -3.51 -17.27 -9.55
N GLY A 143 -2.30 -17.35 -8.99
CA GLY A 143 -1.14 -17.93 -9.69
C GLY A 143 -1.36 -19.38 -10.09
N GLN A 144 -1.85 -20.21 -9.18
CA GLN A 144 -2.14 -21.63 -9.43
C GLN A 144 -3.24 -21.83 -10.48
N GLN A 145 -4.28 -21.00 -10.45
CA GLN A 145 -5.36 -21.03 -11.44
C GLN A 145 -4.83 -20.83 -12.87
N HIS A 146 -3.79 -20.01 -13.04
CA HIS A 146 -3.15 -19.75 -14.32
C HIS A 146 -1.94 -20.66 -14.61
N GLY A 147 -1.71 -21.68 -13.78
CA GLY A 147 -0.68 -22.69 -14.00
C GLY A 147 0.75 -22.26 -13.64
N LEU A 148 0.92 -21.24 -12.79
CA LEU A 148 2.25 -20.85 -12.33
C LEU A 148 2.90 -21.94 -11.47
N THR A 149 4.20 -22.09 -11.66
CA THR A 149 5.04 -22.94 -10.83
C THR A 149 5.23 -22.33 -9.43
N GLY A 150 5.63 -23.16 -8.47
CA GLY A 150 5.96 -22.66 -7.12
C GLY A 150 7.12 -21.64 -7.12
N GLU A 151 8.08 -21.78 -8.03
CA GLU A 151 9.20 -20.84 -8.17
C GLU A 151 8.74 -19.47 -8.69
N GLU A 152 7.87 -19.46 -9.72
CA GLU A 152 7.29 -18.22 -10.23
C GLU A 152 6.43 -17.53 -9.18
N ILE A 153 5.62 -18.29 -8.43
CA ILE A 153 4.80 -17.75 -7.33
C ILE A 153 5.69 -17.10 -6.26
N GLU A 154 6.76 -17.78 -5.83
CA GLU A 154 7.65 -17.23 -4.81
C GLU A 154 8.40 -15.99 -5.33
N PHE A 155 8.79 -15.97 -6.61
CA PHE A 155 9.37 -14.79 -7.22
C PHE A 155 8.39 -13.61 -7.24
N LEU A 156 7.14 -13.81 -7.68
CA LEU A 156 6.13 -12.74 -7.69
C LEU A 156 5.81 -12.23 -6.28
N LYS A 157 5.83 -13.13 -5.28
CA LYS A 157 5.66 -12.77 -3.87
C LYS A 157 6.81 -11.91 -3.37
N GLN A 158 8.05 -12.27 -3.69
CA GLN A 158 9.20 -11.47 -3.34
C GLN A 158 9.16 -10.11 -4.03
N LEU A 159 8.84 -10.07 -5.33
CA LEU A 159 8.70 -8.82 -6.08
C LEU A 159 7.63 -7.90 -5.47
N GLY A 160 6.44 -8.43 -5.16
CA GLY A 160 5.36 -7.66 -4.53
C GLY A 160 5.77 -7.09 -3.17
N THR A 161 6.48 -7.91 -2.37
CA THR A 161 7.02 -7.49 -1.07
C THR A 161 8.03 -6.34 -1.23
N LEU A 162 8.92 -6.42 -2.22
CA LEU A 162 9.95 -5.41 -2.48
C LEU A 162 9.36 -4.10 -3.00
N ILE A 163 8.35 -4.15 -3.87
CA ILE A 163 7.65 -2.95 -4.34
C ILE A 163 6.92 -2.27 -3.16
N ASN A 164 6.21 -3.05 -2.32
CA ASN A 164 5.52 -2.51 -1.15
C ASN A 164 6.50 -1.93 -0.13
N TYR A 165 7.64 -2.59 0.08
CA TYR A 165 8.76 -2.09 0.89
C TYR A 165 9.24 -0.71 0.41
N ASN A 166 9.38 -0.51 -0.90
CA ASN A 166 9.71 0.81 -1.45
C ASN A 166 8.63 1.87 -1.20
N GLY A 167 7.38 1.48 -0.98
CA GLY A 167 6.29 2.42 -0.67
C GLY A 167 6.39 3.00 0.76
N TYR A 168 7.10 2.35 1.68
CA TYR A 168 7.20 2.80 3.06
C TYR A 168 8.28 3.86 3.24
N GLY A 169 7.89 5.03 3.73
CA GLY A 169 8.78 6.13 4.08
C GLY A 169 7.98 7.25 4.76
N HIS A 170 8.67 8.16 5.44
CA HIS A 170 8.04 9.41 5.86
C HIS A 170 7.97 10.40 4.69
N SER A 171 9.00 10.41 3.84
CA SER A 171 9.04 11.19 2.61
C SER A 171 9.64 10.39 1.45
N ILE A 172 9.56 10.94 0.23
CA ILE A 172 10.15 10.35 -0.97
C ILE A 172 11.66 10.11 -0.81
N GLN A 173 12.35 10.95 -0.04
CA GLN A 173 13.80 10.82 0.20
C GLN A 173 14.16 9.58 1.02
N ASP A 174 13.21 8.99 1.75
CA ASP A 174 13.45 7.72 2.42
C ASP A 174 13.44 6.53 1.44
N LEU A 175 12.79 6.66 0.29
CA LEU A 175 12.57 5.54 -0.64
C LEU A 175 13.81 5.26 -1.49
N HIS A 176 13.93 4.02 -1.98
CA HIS A 176 14.97 3.69 -2.97
C HIS A 176 14.64 4.25 -4.34
N PHE A 177 13.34 4.27 -4.68
CA PHE A 177 12.83 4.89 -5.89
C PHE A 177 11.64 5.79 -5.59
N HIS A 178 11.59 6.93 -6.28
CA HIS A 178 10.34 7.64 -6.46
C HIS A 178 9.30 6.69 -7.12
N PRO A 179 8.06 6.59 -6.62
CA PRO A 179 7.08 5.64 -7.15
C PRO A 179 6.76 5.80 -8.65
N GLN A 180 6.70 7.03 -9.17
CA GLN A 180 6.65 7.30 -10.62
C GLN A 180 7.79 6.60 -11.39
N THR A 181 9.04 6.78 -10.94
CA THR A 181 10.22 6.16 -11.56
C THR A 181 10.16 4.64 -11.47
N LEU A 182 9.72 4.10 -10.32
CA LEU A 182 9.55 2.66 -10.15
C LEU A 182 8.50 2.10 -11.12
N TYR A 183 7.32 2.73 -11.19
CA TYR A 183 6.28 2.38 -12.15
C TYR A 183 6.81 2.38 -13.59
N GLN A 184 7.49 3.44 -14.02
CA GLN A 184 8.03 3.55 -15.38
C GLN A 184 9.07 2.46 -15.69
N LYS A 185 9.94 2.15 -14.72
CA LYS A 185 10.93 1.07 -14.85
C LYS A 185 10.27 -0.31 -14.90
N LEU A 186 9.19 -0.54 -14.16
CA LEU A 186 8.43 -1.79 -14.23
C LEU A 186 7.63 -1.89 -15.54
N TYR A 187 7.09 -0.78 -16.02
CA TYR A 187 6.29 -0.70 -17.24
C TYR A 187 7.07 -1.10 -18.49
N SER A 188 8.38 -0.84 -18.53
CA SER A 188 9.24 -1.22 -19.66
C SER A 188 9.46 -2.74 -19.79
N TYR A 189 9.22 -3.52 -18.73
CA TYR A 189 9.27 -4.99 -18.82
C TYR A 189 7.96 -5.55 -19.35
N PRO A 190 7.98 -6.55 -20.25
CA PRO A 190 6.75 -7.15 -20.78
C PRO A 190 5.95 -7.92 -19.73
N SER A 191 6.63 -8.45 -18.71
CA SER A 191 6.06 -9.28 -17.64
C SER A 191 6.90 -9.11 -16.37
N PRO A 192 6.33 -9.24 -15.16
CA PRO A 192 7.12 -9.20 -13.93
C PRO A 192 8.18 -10.31 -13.88
N LEU A 193 7.92 -11.47 -14.47
CA LEU A 193 8.88 -12.58 -14.51
C LEU A 193 10.15 -12.24 -15.33
N ALA A 194 10.06 -11.28 -16.26
CA ALA A 194 11.21 -10.86 -17.05
C ALA A 194 12.29 -10.17 -16.19
N LEU A 195 11.94 -9.61 -15.03
CA LEU A 195 12.90 -8.97 -14.13
C LEU A 195 13.92 -9.95 -13.56
N GLN A 196 13.57 -11.23 -13.39
CA GLN A 196 14.44 -12.26 -12.81
C GLN A 196 15.72 -12.47 -13.63
N ASN A 197 15.63 -12.31 -14.95
CA ASN A 197 16.74 -12.54 -15.89
C ASN A 197 17.64 -11.31 -16.06
N ASP A 198 17.18 -10.13 -15.63
CA ASP A 198 17.94 -8.89 -15.72
C ASP A 198 18.50 -8.51 -14.35
N LYS A 199 19.80 -8.73 -14.15
CA LYS A 199 20.51 -8.41 -12.90
C LYS A 199 20.57 -6.92 -12.61
N SER A 200 20.33 -6.07 -13.60
CA SER A 200 20.26 -4.61 -13.43
C SER A 200 18.84 -4.11 -13.13
N SER A 201 17.84 -5.00 -13.11
CA SER A 201 16.44 -4.64 -12.91
C SER A 201 16.19 -4.04 -11.52
N VAL A 202 15.06 -3.33 -11.40
CA VAL A 202 14.60 -2.76 -10.13
C VAL A 202 14.42 -3.82 -9.04
N PHE A 203 14.14 -5.08 -9.41
CA PHE A 203 14.02 -6.18 -8.46
C PHE A 203 15.31 -6.35 -7.64
N TYR A 204 16.47 -6.43 -8.30
CA TYR A 204 17.74 -6.66 -7.60
C TYR A 204 18.18 -5.43 -6.80
N GLN A 205 17.93 -4.22 -7.31
CA GLN A 205 18.23 -2.98 -6.58
C GLN A 205 17.38 -2.85 -5.31
N LEU A 206 16.08 -3.12 -5.40
CA LEU A 206 15.19 -3.15 -4.23
C LEU A 206 15.58 -4.27 -3.27
N LYS A 207 15.95 -5.44 -3.79
CA LYS A 207 16.36 -6.59 -2.98
C LYS A 207 17.62 -6.27 -2.16
N GLU A 208 18.62 -5.66 -2.76
CA GLU A 208 19.85 -5.26 -2.05
C GLU A 208 19.54 -4.31 -0.89
N GLY A 209 18.73 -3.27 -1.15
CA GLY A 209 18.29 -2.34 -0.11
C GLY A 209 17.47 -3.02 0.99
N PHE A 210 16.56 -3.92 0.60
CA PHE A 210 15.78 -4.71 1.55
C PHE A 210 16.65 -5.60 2.42
N ASP A 211 17.58 -6.36 1.83
CA ASP A 211 18.46 -7.27 2.57
C ASP A 211 19.31 -6.50 3.62
N ALA A 212 19.79 -5.30 3.26
CA ALA A 212 20.56 -4.45 4.16
C ALA A 212 19.71 -3.90 5.32
N ASP A 213 18.48 -3.46 5.05
CA ASP A 213 17.55 -3.00 6.09
C ASP A 213 17.06 -4.18 6.96
N TRP A 214 16.88 -5.36 6.36
CA TRP A 214 16.46 -6.58 7.04
C TRP A 214 17.51 -7.07 8.05
N ALA A 215 18.79 -7.04 7.67
CA ALA A 215 19.89 -7.39 8.58
C ALA A 215 19.89 -6.50 9.84
N GLN A 216 19.47 -5.24 9.72
CA GLN A 216 19.34 -4.34 10.87
C GLN A 216 18.12 -4.69 11.72
N VAL A 217 16.94 -4.86 11.12
CA VAL A 217 15.70 -5.14 11.88
C VAL A 217 15.76 -6.48 12.62
N GLN A 218 16.47 -7.47 12.09
CA GLN A 218 16.66 -8.77 12.75
C GLN A 218 17.42 -8.69 14.07
N SER A 219 18.19 -7.63 14.28
CA SER A 219 18.90 -7.40 15.56
C SER A 219 18.04 -6.71 16.62
N ILE A 220 16.82 -6.28 16.27
CA ILE A 220 15.93 -5.57 17.17
C ILE A 220 15.11 -6.56 18.00
N GLU A 221 15.28 -6.50 19.32
CA GLU A 221 14.46 -7.22 20.28
C GLU A 221 13.08 -6.55 20.45
N HIS A 222 12.12 -7.32 20.97
CA HIS A 222 10.82 -6.76 21.31
C HIS A 222 10.97 -5.73 22.42
N TYR A 223 10.34 -4.56 22.25
CA TYR A 223 10.22 -3.56 23.31
C TYR A 223 9.28 -4.03 24.41
N HIS A 224 8.21 -4.74 24.02
CA HIS A 224 7.27 -5.37 24.94
C HIS A 224 6.66 -6.60 24.26
N SER A 225 6.46 -7.69 25.01
CA SER A 225 5.81 -8.89 24.49
C SER A 225 5.04 -9.63 25.58
N THR A 226 3.93 -10.25 25.18
CA THR A 226 3.11 -11.18 25.97
C THR A 226 2.73 -12.38 25.10
N SER A 227 1.86 -13.27 25.59
CA SER A 227 1.29 -14.35 24.77
C SER A 227 0.42 -13.85 23.62
N HIS A 228 -0.15 -12.64 23.72
CA HIS A 228 -1.14 -12.12 22.76
C HIS A 228 -0.62 -10.97 21.89
N ILE A 229 0.43 -10.26 22.34
CA ILE A 229 0.94 -9.09 21.63
C ILE A 229 2.46 -9.08 21.57
N ALA A 230 3.01 -8.50 20.50
CA ALA A 230 4.42 -8.13 20.40
C ALA A 230 4.56 -6.70 19.87
N VAL A 231 5.40 -5.91 20.54
CA VAL A 231 5.66 -4.50 20.23
C VAL A 231 7.14 -4.32 19.96
N TYR A 232 7.47 -3.74 18.82
CA TYR A 232 8.83 -3.43 18.39
C TYR A 232 8.99 -1.93 18.26
N LEU A 233 10.09 -1.38 18.79
CA LEU A 233 10.43 0.03 18.69
C LEU A 233 11.67 0.20 17.81
N LEU A 234 11.50 0.82 16.66
CA LEU A 234 12.54 1.05 15.66
C LEU A 234 13.10 2.47 15.77
N PRO A 235 14.40 2.67 15.46
CA PRO A 235 15.05 3.97 15.59
C PRO A 235 14.56 4.98 14.52
N ASN A 236 14.86 6.26 14.74
CA ASN A 236 14.62 7.33 13.74
C ASN A 236 15.64 7.26 12.60
N GLN A 237 15.51 6.26 11.74
CA GLN A 237 16.38 6.08 10.56
C GLN A 237 15.54 5.73 9.34
N ALA A 238 16.01 6.11 8.14
CA ALA A 238 15.29 5.87 6.89
C ALA A 238 15.03 4.37 6.67
N TRP A 239 16.00 3.50 6.98
CA TRP A 239 15.83 2.05 6.89
C TRP A 239 14.70 1.53 7.78
N ALA A 240 14.59 2.06 9.01
CA ALA A 240 13.58 1.66 9.96
C ALA A 240 12.17 2.04 9.48
N ARG A 241 12.04 3.20 8.82
CA ARG A 241 10.79 3.64 8.20
C ARG A 241 10.41 2.74 7.03
N ARG A 242 11.34 2.47 6.11
CA ARG A 242 11.12 1.58 4.96
C ARG A 242 10.74 0.16 5.38
N ILE A 243 11.47 -0.43 6.32
CA ILE A 243 11.27 -1.84 6.67
C ILE A 243 10.04 -2.08 7.55
N SER A 244 9.54 -1.05 8.23
CA SER A 244 8.52 -1.14 9.29
C SER A 244 7.30 -1.98 8.90
N GLY A 245 6.70 -1.67 7.75
CA GLY A 245 5.49 -2.34 7.29
C GLY A 245 5.73 -3.78 6.85
N THR A 246 6.82 -4.03 6.12
CA THR A 246 7.20 -5.38 5.68
C THR A 246 7.57 -6.27 6.87
N PHE A 247 8.30 -5.73 7.84
CA PHE A 247 8.60 -6.43 9.09
C PHE A 247 7.33 -6.76 9.89
N GLY A 248 6.40 -5.81 10.01
CA GLY A 248 5.11 -6.04 10.65
C GLY A 248 4.28 -7.14 9.95
N ASN A 249 4.27 -7.16 8.61
CA ASN A 249 3.61 -8.22 7.85
C ASN A 249 4.30 -9.57 8.07
N TRP A 250 5.63 -9.62 8.04
CA TRP A 250 6.38 -10.85 8.29
C TRP A 250 6.08 -11.40 9.69
N LEU A 251 6.15 -10.56 10.73
CA LEU A 251 5.83 -10.95 12.10
C LEU A 251 4.41 -11.50 12.23
N ALA A 252 3.42 -10.84 11.63
CA ALA A 252 2.02 -11.31 11.67
C ALA A 252 1.85 -12.68 11.00
N ASN A 253 2.59 -12.96 9.92
CA ASN A 253 2.60 -14.27 9.26
C ASN A 253 3.33 -15.35 10.08
N GLN A 254 4.40 -14.99 10.81
CA GLN A 254 5.12 -15.94 11.67
C GLN A 254 4.36 -16.26 12.97
N TYR A 255 3.65 -15.27 13.52
CA TYR A 255 2.94 -15.37 14.79
C TYR A 255 1.44 -15.07 14.59
N PRO A 256 0.69 -15.98 13.97
CA PRO A 256 -0.68 -15.73 13.50
C PRO A 256 -1.70 -15.49 14.62
N ASP A 257 -1.36 -15.85 15.85
CA ASP A 257 -2.19 -15.65 17.05
C ASP A 257 -1.84 -14.37 17.83
N GLN A 258 -0.77 -13.65 17.44
CA GLN A 258 -0.36 -12.42 18.11
C GLN A 258 -0.74 -11.17 17.32
N ALA A 259 -1.15 -10.13 18.04
CA ALA A 259 -1.22 -8.79 17.48
C ALA A 259 0.18 -8.16 17.49
N ILE A 260 0.57 -7.55 16.37
CA ILE A 260 1.91 -6.99 16.19
C ILE A 260 1.81 -5.47 16.09
N ALA A 261 2.63 -4.76 16.86
CA ALA A 261 2.85 -3.33 16.68
C ALA A 261 4.32 -3.06 16.34
N VAL A 262 4.55 -2.40 15.22
CA VAL A 262 5.86 -1.85 14.86
C VAL A 262 5.77 -0.33 14.97
N ILE A 263 6.57 0.23 15.87
CA ILE A 263 6.59 1.64 16.22
C ILE A 263 7.89 2.23 15.70
N THR A 264 7.83 3.28 14.88
CA THR A 264 9.01 3.93 14.32
C THR A 264 8.97 5.42 14.66
N ALA A 265 10.09 5.96 15.14
CA ALA A 265 10.20 7.39 15.46
C ALA A 265 10.02 8.28 14.21
N ASN A 266 9.23 9.34 14.36
CA ASN A 266 9.07 10.36 13.32
C ASN A 266 10.30 11.29 13.28
N PRO A 267 10.59 11.93 12.13
CA PRO A 267 11.75 12.81 12.00
C PRO A 267 11.77 14.01 12.95
N GLU A 268 10.60 14.61 13.24
CA GLU A 268 10.45 15.86 14.00
C GLU A 268 10.69 15.73 15.51
N GLN A 269 11.08 14.53 15.99
CA GLN A 269 11.21 14.18 17.42
C GLN A 269 9.84 14.20 18.14
N GLU A 270 9.77 13.61 19.35
CA GLU A 270 8.57 13.56 20.24
C GLU A 270 7.37 12.69 19.83
N THR A 271 7.27 12.27 18.55
CA THR A 271 6.17 11.40 18.09
C THR A 271 6.65 10.15 17.37
N TYR A 272 5.79 9.13 17.38
CA TYR A 272 5.97 7.87 16.68
C TYR A 272 4.89 7.66 15.62
N THR A 273 5.29 7.03 14.52
CA THR A 273 4.37 6.32 13.63
C THR A 273 4.19 4.89 14.17
N VAL A 274 2.94 4.48 14.35
CA VAL A 274 2.58 3.12 14.80
C VAL A 274 1.90 2.38 13.65
N SER A 275 2.34 1.14 13.40
CA SER A 275 1.72 0.21 12.47
C SER A 275 1.27 -1.04 13.24
N VAL A 276 -0.03 -1.29 13.26
CA VAL A 276 -0.65 -2.44 13.95
C VAL A 276 -1.12 -3.47 12.93
N ARG A 277 -0.91 -4.75 13.25
CA ARG A 277 -1.55 -5.91 12.62
C ARG A 277 -2.30 -6.69 13.69
N SER A 278 -3.57 -6.98 13.44
CA SER A 278 -4.32 -7.93 14.25
C SER A 278 -3.79 -9.36 14.04
N PRO A 279 -4.07 -10.28 14.98
CA PRO A 279 -3.80 -11.70 14.77
C PRO A 279 -4.41 -12.17 13.44
N LEU A 280 -3.65 -12.88 12.61
CA LEU A 280 -4.13 -13.37 11.31
C LEU A 280 -5.31 -14.33 11.43
N ASN A 281 -5.45 -15.02 12.58
CA ASN A 281 -6.54 -15.95 12.85
C ASN A 281 -7.83 -15.27 13.35
N ARG A 282 -7.80 -13.96 13.63
CA ARG A 282 -8.96 -13.19 14.12
C ARG A 282 -9.29 -11.94 13.27
N ARG A 283 -8.28 -11.34 12.63
CA ARG A 283 -8.36 -10.24 11.63
C ARG A 283 -9.23 -9.02 12.02
N GLU A 284 -9.37 -8.73 13.31
CA GLU A 284 -10.20 -7.64 13.83
C GLU A 284 -9.53 -6.87 14.96
N GLY A 285 -10.02 -5.66 15.27
CA GLY A 285 -9.62 -4.86 16.43
C GLY A 285 -8.47 -3.87 16.22
N ALA A 286 -7.77 -3.88 15.09
CA ALA A 286 -6.69 -2.91 14.84
C ALA A 286 -7.22 -1.49 14.68
N ASP A 287 -8.32 -1.32 13.93
CA ASP A 287 -8.96 -0.02 13.74
C ASP A 287 -9.57 0.52 15.04
N GLU A 288 -10.25 -0.33 15.80
CA GLU A 288 -10.79 0.01 17.13
C GLU A 288 -9.71 0.49 18.10
N LEU A 289 -8.53 -0.16 18.10
CA LEU A 289 -7.40 0.28 18.90
C LEU A 289 -6.86 1.63 18.41
N CYS A 290 -6.51 1.73 17.12
CA CYS A 290 -5.84 2.91 16.60
C CYS A 290 -6.73 4.15 16.66
N SER A 291 -8.04 4.02 16.43
CA SER A 291 -9.00 5.14 16.50
C SER A 291 -9.18 5.73 17.90
N GLN A 292 -8.63 5.12 18.95
CA GLN A 292 -8.58 5.72 20.29
C GLN A 292 -7.52 6.82 20.42
N PHE A 293 -6.59 6.92 19.46
CA PHE A 293 -5.49 7.88 19.48
C PHE A 293 -5.67 8.96 18.41
N PRO A 294 -5.23 10.21 18.66
CA PRO A 294 -5.16 11.23 17.64
C PRO A 294 -4.41 10.72 16.40
N SER A 295 -4.88 11.09 15.20
CA SER A 295 -4.33 10.63 13.91
C SER A 295 -4.41 9.11 13.63
N GLY A 296 -5.13 8.36 14.47
CA GLY A 296 -5.27 6.91 14.33
C GLY A 296 -6.46 6.49 13.47
N GLY A 297 -6.27 5.41 12.70
CA GLY A 297 -7.32 4.81 11.88
C GLY A 297 -6.81 3.67 11.01
N GLY A 298 -7.69 3.06 10.22
CA GLY A 298 -7.34 1.98 9.30
C GLY A 298 -8.46 0.97 9.08
N ARG A 299 -8.05 -0.27 8.77
CA ARG A 299 -8.95 -1.42 8.56
C ARG A 299 -8.91 -2.35 9.78
N LYS A 300 -9.92 -3.22 9.90
CA LYS A 300 -10.08 -4.18 11.00
C LYS A 300 -8.82 -4.99 11.32
N ALA A 301 -8.11 -5.47 10.30
CA ALA A 301 -6.91 -6.30 10.45
C ALA A 301 -5.59 -5.51 10.45
N ALA A 302 -5.60 -4.26 9.98
CA ALA A 302 -4.39 -3.46 9.81
C ALA A 302 -4.73 -1.97 9.91
N ALA A 303 -4.14 -1.32 10.90
CA ALA A 303 -4.37 0.08 11.21
C ALA A 303 -3.08 0.74 11.67
N GLY A 304 -3.11 2.06 11.86
CA GLY A 304 -1.96 2.79 12.35
C GLY A 304 -2.30 4.13 12.96
N ILE A 305 -1.28 4.74 13.55
CA ILE A 305 -1.30 6.08 14.14
C ILE A 305 -0.13 6.84 13.50
N ASN A 306 -0.39 8.04 12.97
CA ASN A 306 0.66 8.80 12.27
C ASN A 306 1.56 9.58 13.25
N ALA A 307 1.00 10.03 14.37
CA ALA A 307 1.71 10.79 15.40
C ALA A 307 1.21 10.40 16.80
N LEU A 308 1.76 9.32 17.36
CA LEU A 308 1.60 8.96 18.76
C LEU A 308 2.65 9.71 19.58
N HIS A 309 2.25 10.56 20.51
CA HIS A 309 3.20 11.27 21.37
C HIS A 309 3.96 10.29 22.27
N GLU A 310 5.24 10.52 22.52
CA GLU A 310 6.10 9.60 23.29
C GLU A 310 5.54 9.28 24.68
N SER A 311 4.95 10.28 25.35
CA SER A 311 4.30 10.09 26.65
C SER A 311 3.08 9.16 26.63
N GLN A 312 2.50 8.89 25.46
CA GLN A 312 1.36 7.99 25.28
C GLN A 312 1.78 6.55 24.95
N LEU A 313 3.08 6.26 24.81
CA LEU A 313 3.56 4.92 24.45
C LEU A 313 3.11 3.84 25.45
N ALA A 314 3.21 4.13 26.76
CA ALA A 314 2.76 3.20 27.80
C ALA A 314 1.24 2.95 27.75
N GLU A 315 0.45 4.01 27.53
CA GLU A 315 -1.01 3.92 27.37
C GLU A 315 -1.39 3.09 26.14
N PHE A 316 -0.70 3.31 25.02
CA PHE A 316 -0.87 2.52 23.79
C PHE A 316 -0.66 1.03 24.04
N ILE A 317 0.44 0.64 24.69
CA ILE A 317 0.74 -0.77 24.97
C ILE A 317 -0.34 -1.37 25.87
N GLN A 318 -0.78 -0.64 26.90
CA GLN A 318 -1.85 -1.10 27.80
C GLN A 318 -3.18 -1.32 27.05
N LYS A 319 -3.60 -0.35 26.21
CA LYS A 319 -4.82 -0.47 25.40
C LYS A 319 -4.72 -1.58 24.37
N MET A 320 -3.55 -1.75 23.74
CA MET A 320 -3.31 -2.86 22.82
C MET A 320 -3.44 -4.20 23.52
N GLN A 321 -2.85 -4.35 24.71
CA GLN A 321 -2.99 -5.58 25.50
C GLN A 321 -4.45 -5.86 25.84
N GLN A 322 -5.21 -4.85 26.26
CA GLN A 322 -6.65 -5.00 26.56
C GLN A 322 -7.47 -5.41 25.33
N GLN A 323 -7.19 -4.81 24.16
CA GLN A 323 -7.91 -5.12 22.92
C GLN A 323 -7.71 -6.59 22.48
N PHE A 324 -6.51 -7.15 22.71
CA PHE A 324 -6.10 -8.43 22.16
C PHE A 324 -5.93 -9.57 23.18
N ALA A 325 -6.19 -9.35 24.48
CA ALA A 325 -6.09 -10.37 25.53
C ALA A 325 -7.25 -11.39 25.57
N ILE A 326 -7.84 -11.70 24.42
CA ILE A 326 -8.97 -12.64 24.27
C ILE A 326 -8.44 -13.92 23.63
#